data_AF-A0A7S2CKH8-F1
#
_entry.id   AF-A0A7S2CKH8-F1
#
_cell.length_a   1.000
_cell.length_b   1.000
_cell.length_c   1.000
_cell.angle_alpha   90.00
_cell.angle_beta   90.00
_cell.angle_gamma   90.00
#
_symmetry.space_group_name_H-M   'P 1'
#
loop_
_entity.id
_entity.type
_entity.pdbx_description
1 polymer ?
#
loop_
_entity_poly.entity_id
_entity_poly.type
_entity_poly.pdbx_seq_one_letter_code
_entity_poly.pdbx_strand_id
1 'polypeptide(L)'
;SVVVAARLEQMRRSAGVVATTSNCAPPGVLMSDISAAWMMVPFFLMGIGEIYSQPTLLHFAYSKSPATMRTLAMAASFFIQGVSSALFAVLVEALSPFITNNLNDGHLEYGYFVNIVIGVVFYVLFMAVLRLAP
;
A
#
# COMPACT_ATOMS: atom_id res chain seq x y z
N SER A 1 -1.60 6.97 -4.14
CA SER A 1 -2.43 5.79 -4.43
C SER A 1 -3.40 5.48 -3.29
N VAL A 2 -2.92 5.29 -2.05
CA VAL A 2 -3.73 4.82 -0.90
C VAL A 2 -4.91 5.74 -0.57
N VAL A 3 -4.75 7.06 -0.62
CA VAL A 3 -5.86 8.02 -0.41
C VAL A 3 -6.97 7.86 -1.45
N VAL A 4 -6.59 7.63 -2.72
CA VAL A 4 -7.55 7.40 -3.80
C VAL A 4 -8.27 6.06 -3.61
N ALA A 5 -7.55 5.02 -3.19
CA ALA A 5 -8.15 3.74 -2.83
C ALA A 5 -9.14 3.87 -1.67
N ALA A 6 -8.80 4.63 -0.62
CA ALA A 6 -9.71 4.92 0.49
C ALA A 6 -10.99 5.61 0.01
N ARG A 7 -10.86 6.57 -0.91
CA ARG A 7 -12.01 7.29 -1.46
C ARG A 7 -12.88 6.40 -2.36
N LEU A 8 -12.26 5.54 -3.16
CA LEU A 8 -12.98 4.55 -3.98
C LEU A 8 -13.73 3.54 -3.11
N GLU A 9 -13.17 3.14 -1.99
CA GLU A 9 -13.85 2.25 -1.04
C GLU A 9 -15.08 2.91 -0.41
N GLN A 10 -14.97 4.20 -0.04
CA GLN A 10 -16.14 4.98 0.40
C GLN A 10 -17.22 5.08 -0.68
N MET A 11 -16.82 5.30 -1.93
CA MET A 11 -17.75 5.35 -3.07
C MET A 11 -18.43 4.00 -3.30
N ARG A 12 -17.69 2.89 -3.24
CA ARG A 12 -18.22 1.52 -3.34
C ARG A 12 -19.27 1.25 -2.27
N ARG A 13 -19.00 1.66 -1.01
CA ARG A 13 -19.92 1.45 0.10
C ARG A 13 -21.20 2.28 -0.04
N SER A 14 -21.11 3.47 -0.61
CA SER A 14 -22.28 4.31 -0.89
C SER A 14 -23.10 3.86 -2.11
N ALA A 15 -22.55 2.97 -2.94
CA ALA A 15 -23.25 2.42 -4.09
C ALA A 15 -24.23 1.30 -3.66
N GLY A 16 -25.30 1.13 -4.42
CA GLY A 16 -26.28 0.07 -4.19
C GLY A 16 -25.68 -1.32 -4.38
N VAL A 17 -26.42 -2.34 -3.95
CA VAL A 17 -26.09 -3.75 -4.20
C VAL A 17 -26.80 -4.24 -5.45
N VAL A 18 -26.09 -4.97 -6.30
CA VAL A 18 -26.64 -5.64 -7.48
C VAL A 18 -27.12 -7.04 -7.08
N ALA A 19 -28.17 -7.54 -7.71
CA ALA A 19 -28.71 -8.88 -7.45
C ALA A 19 -27.76 -10.04 -7.84
N THR A 20 -26.58 -9.75 -8.38
CA THR A 20 -25.57 -10.74 -8.73
C THR A 20 -24.72 -11.10 -7.52
N THR A 21 -24.62 -12.40 -7.22
CA THR A 21 -23.75 -12.91 -6.16
C THR A 21 -22.27 -12.81 -6.55
N SER A 22 -21.43 -12.41 -5.60
CA SER A 22 -19.98 -12.38 -5.82
C SER A 22 -19.39 -13.80 -5.81
N ASN A 23 -18.55 -14.12 -6.79
CA ASN A 23 -17.80 -15.38 -6.83
C ASN A 23 -16.59 -15.38 -5.87
N CYS A 24 -16.23 -14.22 -5.32
CA CYS A 24 -15.05 -14.03 -4.47
C CYS A 24 -15.41 -13.92 -2.97
N ALA A 25 -16.69 -14.05 -2.62
CA ALA A 25 -17.18 -13.98 -1.26
C ALA A 25 -17.91 -15.30 -0.89
N PRO A 26 -18.17 -15.56 0.40
CA PRO A 26 -19.00 -16.69 0.81
C PRO A 26 -20.37 -16.70 0.09
N PRO A 27 -21.01 -17.88 -0.06
CA PRO A 27 -22.27 -17.99 -0.79
C PRO A 27 -23.34 -17.04 -0.23
N GLY A 28 -24.03 -16.31 -1.12
CA GLY A 28 -25.13 -15.42 -0.75
C GLY A 28 -24.75 -13.95 -0.53
N VAL A 29 -23.49 -13.56 -0.71
CA VAL A 29 -23.06 -12.15 -0.64
C VAL A 29 -23.27 -11.46 -1.99
N LEU A 30 -24.04 -10.37 -1.98
CA LEU A 30 -24.30 -9.53 -3.16
C LEU A 30 -23.14 -8.60 -3.47
N MET A 31 -22.90 -8.36 -4.76
CA MET A 31 -21.86 -7.45 -5.23
C MET A 31 -22.33 -5.99 -5.18
N SER A 32 -21.39 -5.04 -4.99
CA SER A 32 -21.66 -3.60 -5.09
C SER A 32 -21.73 -3.15 -6.55
N ASP A 33 -22.57 -2.16 -6.86
CA ASP A 33 -22.77 -1.57 -8.20
C ASP A 33 -21.62 -0.65 -8.65
N ILE A 34 -20.38 -1.00 -8.29
CA ILE A 34 -19.18 -0.30 -8.76
C ILE A 34 -18.35 -1.22 -9.65
N SER A 35 -17.90 -0.69 -10.77
CA SER A 35 -16.97 -1.42 -11.64
C SER A 35 -15.61 -1.60 -10.96
N ALA A 36 -15.10 -2.83 -10.97
CA ALA A 36 -13.74 -3.13 -10.52
C ALA A 36 -12.67 -2.40 -11.34
N ALA A 37 -13.00 -1.94 -12.56
CA ALA A 37 -12.08 -1.18 -13.41
C ALA A 37 -11.59 0.13 -12.74
N TRP A 38 -12.35 0.68 -11.80
CA TRP A 38 -11.94 1.86 -11.04
C TRP A 38 -10.66 1.64 -10.19
N MET A 39 -10.32 0.39 -9.86
CA MET A 39 -9.04 0.07 -9.20
C MET A 39 -7.81 0.36 -10.08
N MET A 40 -7.97 0.51 -11.39
CA MET A 40 -6.88 0.90 -12.28
C MET A 40 -6.22 2.22 -11.84
N VAL A 41 -7.01 3.18 -11.34
CA VAL A 41 -6.51 4.50 -10.94
C VAL A 41 -5.51 4.43 -9.77
N PRO A 42 -5.84 3.83 -8.60
CA PRO A 42 -4.89 3.73 -7.50
C PRO A 42 -3.65 2.89 -7.85
N PHE A 43 -3.77 1.84 -8.68
CA PHE A 43 -2.63 1.05 -9.14
C PHE A 43 -1.72 1.84 -10.09
N PHE A 44 -2.29 2.62 -11.01
CA PHE A 44 -1.52 3.47 -11.89
C PHE A 44 -0.71 4.52 -11.12
N LEU A 45 -1.33 5.17 -10.13
CA LEU A 45 -0.63 6.12 -9.25
C LEU A 45 0.48 5.45 -8.41
N MET A 46 0.28 4.19 -7.99
CA MET A 46 1.30 3.42 -7.30
C MET A 46 2.50 3.18 -8.22
N GLY A 47 2.25 2.74 -9.46
CA GLY A 47 3.27 2.49 -10.46
C GLY A 47 4.11 3.73 -10.78
N ILE A 48 3.49 4.91 -10.95
CA ILE A 48 4.24 6.17 -11.15
C ILE A 48 5.18 6.43 -9.95
N GLY A 49 4.70 6.24 -8.73
CA GLY A 49 5.48 6.42 -7.51
C GLY A 49 6.67 5.46 -7.42
N GLU A 50 6.48 4.20 -7.76
CA GLU A 50 7.55 3.19 -7.77
C GLU A 50 8.60 3.46 -8.85
N ILE A 51 8.18 3.82 -10.08
CA ILE A 51 9.09 4.16 -11.17
C ILE A 51 9.97 5.35 -10.82
N TYR A 52 9.45 6.31 -10.06
CA TYR A 52 10.25 7.45 -9.61
C TYR A 52 11.17 7.10 -8.43
N SER A 53 10.66 6.38 -7.43
CA SER A 53 11.38 6.17 -6.16
C SER A 53 12.42 5.06 -6.20
N GLN A 54 12.14 3.91 -6.83
CA GLN A 54 13.05 2.77 -6.84
C GLN A 54 14.41 3.07 -7.49
N PRO A 55 14.49 3.62 -8.73
CA PRO A 55 15.78 3.90 -9.35
C PRO A 55 16.52 5.07 -8.68
N THR A 56 15.80 6.06 -8.13
CA THR A 56 16.43 7.20 -7.44
C THR A 56 17.07 6.79 -6.13
N LEU A 57 16.41 5.96 -5.32
CA LEU A 57 17.00 5.38 -4.11
C LEU A 57 18.26 4.56 -4.44
N LEU A 58 18.18 3.76 -5.49
CA LEU A 58 19.27 2.90 -5.92
C LEU A 58 20.50 3.69 -6.33
N HIS A 59 20.30 4.70 -7.18
CA HIS A 59 21.36 5.58 -7.63
C HIS A 59 21.97 6.36 -6.45
N PHE A 60 21.13 6.85 -5.53
CA PHE A 60 21.59 7.54 -4.33
C PHE A 60 22.46 6.63 -3.46
N ALA A 61 22.00 5.41 -3.16
CA ALA A 61 22.74 4.43 -2.38
C ALA A 61 24.11 4.11 -3.01
N TYR A 62 24.15 3.94 -4.34
CA TYR A 62 25.40 3.71 -5.04
C TYR A 62 26.34 4.91 -5.06
N SER A 63 25.81 6.13 -5.19
CA SER A 63 26.61 7.36 -5.22
C SER A 63 27.33 7.64 -3.90
N LYS A 64 26.73 7.22 -2.77
CA LYS A 64 27.29 7.40 -1.42
C LYS A 64 28.14 6.22 -0.96
N SER A 65 28.04 5.05 -1.63
CA SER A 65 28.83 3.86 -1.29
C SER A 65 30.19 3.83 -2.00
N PRO A 66 31.27 3.41 -1.32
CA PRO A 66 32.56 3.17 -1.97
C PRO A 66 32.45 2.01 -2.97
N ALA A 67 33.26 2.04 -4.04
CA ALA A 67 33.16 1.12 -5.17
C ALA A 67 33.21 -0.37 -4.77
N THR A 68 33.95 -0.71 -3.72
CA THR A 68 34.10 -2.07 -3.19
C THR A 68 32.91 -2.57 -2.39
N MET A 69 32.01 -1.69 -1.92
CA MET A 69 30.86 -2.03 -1.06
C MET A 69 29.50 -1.89 -1.75
N ARG A 70 29.48 -1.64 -3.06
CA ARG A 70 28.23 -1.47 -3.84
C ARG A 70 27.30 -2.68 -3.72
N THR A 71 27.84 -3.90 -3.77
CA THR A 71 27.06 -5.13 -3.61
C THR A 71 26.42 -5.22 -2.22
N LEU A 72 27.08 -4.72 -1.17
CA LEU A 72 26.53 -4.68 0.19
C LEU A 72 25.37 -3.67 0.29
N ALA A 73 25.49 -2.50 -0.34
CA ALA A 73 24.41 -1.51 -0.39
C ALA A 73 23.14 -2.07 -1.07
N MET A 74 23.32 -2.87 -2.13
CA MET A 74 22.24 -3.61 -2.78
C MET A 74 21.62 -4.66 -1.88
N ALA A 75 22.45 -5.50 -1.25
CA ALA A 75 21.98 -6.54 -0.33
C ALA A 75 21.19 -5.93 0.84
N ALA A 76 21.65 -4.80 1.39
CA ALA A 76 20.94 -4.06 2.43
C ALA A 76 19.58 -3.54 1.93
N SER A 77 19.50 -3.05 0.70
CA SER A 77 18.24 -2.58 0.10
C SER A 77 17.21 -3.70 -0.03
N PHE A 78 17.62 -4.89 -0.49
CA PHE A 78 16.76 -6.08 -0.53
C PHE A 78 16.35 -6.57 0.87
N PHE A 79 17.28 -6.55 1.82
CA PHE A 79 16.97 -6.90 3.21
C PHE A 79 15.90 -5.98 3.80
N ILE A 80 16.04 -4.67 3.62
CA ILE A 80 15.05 -3.69 4.08
C ILE A 80 13.69 -3.93 3.40
N GLN A 81 13.68 -4.25 2.11
CA GLN A 81 12.43 -4.58 1.40
C GLN A 81 11.76 -5.84 1.97
N GLY A 82 12.53 -6.87 2.32
CA GLY A 82 12.02 -8.08 2.99
C GLY A 82 11.50 -7.81 4.40
N VAL A 83 12.17 -6.97 5.18
CA VAL A 83 11.66 -6.54 6.50
C VAL A 83 10.36 -5.75 6.33
N SER A 84 10.29 -4.85 5.35
CA SER A 84 9.09 -4.07 5.07
C SER A 84 7.89 -4.96 4.71
N SER A 85 8.08 -6.01 3.92
CA SER A 85 6.98 -6.93 3.56
C SER A 85 6.53 -7.77 4.75
N ALA A 86 7.45 -8.21 5.60
CA ALA A 86 7.11 -8.92 6.85
C ALA A 86 6.31 -8.03 7.81
N LEU A 87 6.72 -6.77 8.00
CA LEU A 87 5.98 -5.80 8.82
C LEU A 87 4.57 -5.55 8.27
N PHE A 88 4.42 -5.49 6.95
CA PHE A 88 3.10 -5.33 6.33
C PHE A 88 2.20 -6.56 6.57
N ALA A 89 2.75 -7.78 6.55
CA ALA A 89 1.98 -8.99 6.86
C ALA A 89 1.43 -8.96 8.30
N VAL A 90 2.26 -8.55 9.27
CA VAL A 90 1.83 -8.39 10.68
C VAL A 90 0.74 -7.32 10.79
N LEU A 91 0.86 -6.22 10.06
CA LEU A 91 -0.16 -5.17 10.03
C LEU A 91 -1.50 -5.69 9.51
N VAL A 92 -1.48 -6.49 8.44
CA VAL A 92 -2.71 -7.09 7.89
C VAL A 92 -3.33 -8.06 8.88
N GLU A 93 -2.54 -8.88 9.58
CA GLU A 93 -3.03 -9.77 10.62
C GLU A 93 -3.67 -9.00 11.78
N ALA A 94 -3.04 -7.92 12.24
CA ALA A 94 -3.59 -7.05 13.28
C ALA A 94 -4.92 -6.39 12.86
N LEU A 95 -5.15 -6.21 11.56
CA LEU A 95 -6.38 -5.64 11.00
C LEU A 95 -7.42 -6.67 10.55
N SER A 96 -7.08 -7.95 10.62
CA SER A 96 -7.98 -9.08 10.35
C SER A 96 -9.39 -8.93 10.97
N PRO A 97 -9.56 -8.49 12.24
CA PRO A 97 -10.91 -8.34 12.81
C PRO A 97 -11.79 -7.29 12.11
N PHE A 98 -11.20 -6.32 11.41
CA PHE A 98 -11.93 -5.27 10.69
C PHE A 98 -12.15 -5.62 9.20
N ILE A 99 -11.40 -6.59 8.67
CA ILE A 99 -11.46 -7.06 7.28
C ILE A 99 -12.20 -8.40 7.26
N THR A 100 -13.54 -8.34 7.34
CA THR A 100 -14.36 -9.55 7.28
C THR A 100 -14.46 -10.08 5.85
N ASN A 101 -14.75 -11.39 5.71
CA ASN A 101 -14.96 -12.02 4.39
C ASN A 101 -16.16 -11.43 3.62
N ASN A 102 -17.08 -10.76 4.32
CA ASN A 102 -18.13 -9.99 3.69
C ASN A 102 -17.69 -8.52 3.59
N LEU A 103 -17.19 -8.15 2.41
CA LEU A 103 -16.69 -6.81 2.15
C LEU A 103 -17.74 -5.70 2.32
N ASN A 104 -19.04 -6.01 2.31
CA ASN A 104 -20.10 -5.02 2.54
C ASN A 104 -20.26 -4.67 4.04
N ASP A 105 -19.83 -5.58 4.92
CA ASP A 105 -19.90 -5.43 6.38
C ASP A 105 -18.53 -5.05 6.99
N GLY A 106 -17.46 -5.48 6.33
CA GLY A 106 -16.08 -5.14 6.67
C GLY A 106 -15.76 -3.66 6.47
N HIS A 107 -14.96 -3.09 7.39
CA HIS A 107 -14.54 -1.69 7.35
C HIS A 107 -13.12 -1.58 6.78
N LEU A 108 -12.97 -1.89 5.49
CA LEU A 108 -11.69 -1.86 4.78
C LEU A 108 -11.05 -0.46 4.78
N GLU A 109 -11.88 0.57 4.87
CA GLU A 109 -11.49 1.98 4.98
C GLU A 109 -10.49 2.26 6.12
N TYR A 110 -10.64 1.61 7.28
CA TYR A 110 -9.69 1.76 8.39
C TYR A 110 -8.29 1.27 8.02
N GLY A 111 -8.19 0.21 7.22
CA GLY A 111 -6.90 -0.27 6.73
C GLY A 111 -6.19 0.73 5.84
N TYR A 112 -6.93 1.40 4.96
CA TYR A 112 -6.34 2.47 4.15
C TYR A 112 -5.93 3.67 5.01
N PHE A 113 -6.72 4.07 6.00
CA PHE A 113 -6.37 5.17 6.89
C PHE A 113 -5.11 4.89 7.72
N VAL A 114 -4.98 3.69 8.29
CA VAL A 114 -3.77 3.28 9.04
C VAL A 114 -2.54 3.33 8.13
N ASN A 115 -2.64 2.83 6.89
CA ASN A 115 -1.55 2.89 5.93
C ASN A 115 -1.17 4.34 5.55
N ILE A 116 -2.15 5.25 5.44
CA ILE A 116 -1.88 6.67 5.20
C ILE A 116 -1.08 7.27 6.35
N VAL A 117 -1.50 7.03 7.60
CA VAL A 117 -0.82 7.55 8.79
C VAL A 117 0.62 7.03 8.87
N ILE A 118 0.82 5.73 8.70
CA ILE A 118 2.14 5.10 8.68
C ILE A 118 3.02 5.68 7.56
N GLY A 119 2.47 5.84 6.36
CA GLY A 119 3.18 6.43 5.22
C GLY A 119 3.63 7.87 5.46
N VAL A 120 2.76 8.70 6.08
CA VAL A 120 3.11 10.08 6.46
C VAL A 120 4.22 10.10 7.51
N VAL A 121 4.16 9.23 8.51
CA VAL A 121 5.21 9.11 9.54
C VAL A 121 6.56 8.74 8.89
N PHE A 122 6.60 7.73 8.03
CA PHE A 122 7.83 7.36 7.32
C PHE A 122 8.37 8.48 6.42
N TYR A 123 7.49 9.21 5.73
CA TYR A 123 7.89 10.36 4.92
C TYR A 123 8.53 11.46 5.76
N VAL A 124 7.92 11.81 6.91
CA VAL A 124 8.47 12.81 7.84
C VAL A 124 9.82 12.37 8.40
N LEU A 125 9.94 11.10 8.80
CA LEU A 125 11.20 10.53 9.28
C LEU A 125 12.28 10.57 8.20
N PHE A 126 11.95 10.19 6.95
CA PHE A 126 12.87 10.27 5.83
C PHE A 126 13.36 11.70 5.59
N MET A 127 12.46 12.68 5.59
CA MET A 127 12.82 14.10 5.43
C MET A 127 13.68 14.63 6.58
N ALA A 128 13.41 14.20 7.82
CA ALA A 128 14.21 14.56 8.97
C ALA A 128 15.64 13.99 8.88
N VAL A 129 15.78 12.72 8.52
CA VAL A 129 17.09 12.06 8.33
C VAL A 129 17.87 12.71 7.20
N LEU A 130 17.21 13.02 6.08
CA LEU A 130 17.86 13.66 4.94
C LEU A 130 18.41 15.05 5.30
N ARG A 131 17.70 15.81 6.15
CA ARG A 131 18.16 17.14 6.62
C ARG A 131 19.30 17.06 7.63
N LEU A 132 19.45 15.93 8.32
CA LEU A 132 20.53 15.69 9.29
C LEU A 132 21.79 15.15 8.61
N ALA A 133 21.70 14.65 7.39
CA ALA A 133 22.84 14.18 6.61
C ALA A 133 23.60 15.38 6.01
N PRO A 134 24.89 15.60 6.37
CA PRO A 134 25.71 16.68 5.82
C PRO A 134 26.11 16.44 4.35
#